data_AF-A0A2N2SUJ7-F1
#
_entry.id   AF-A0A2N2SUJ7-F1
#
_cell.length_a   1.000
_cell.length_b   1.000
_cell.length_c   1.000
_cell.angle_alpha   90.00
_cell.angle_beta   90.00
_cell.angle_gamma   90.00
#
_symmetry.space_group_name_H-M   'P 1'
#
loop_
_entity.id
_entity.type
_entity.pdbx_description
1 polymer ?
#
loop_
_entity_poly.entity_id
_entity_poly.type
_entity_poly.pdbx_seq_one_letter_code
_entity_poly.pdbx_strand_id
1 'polypeptide(L)'
;MPSRPLIALAALLTGALAVALYWTGLAGGFFFDDGPSILKAEGVRLQTISFDSLYQAWLSGGAGPSGRPIAQLSFALNHYFSGFDPFAFKATNLAIHLACGVLVFALMRRLLMANRMPAAQRPALVAAGIAAALWLLHPIQLLPVLHVVQRMTSLSALFLLAAVWLHISAREQGGSAGFVKLTAAWFILWPLSFFSKESGALFPVFVLAWELIVRRSTVGHLDRFARGLATLTGLVLLAATAYLLSPRGQWLWAGYELRGFSLTERVLTEGRVLWFYIGLMLLPRLEAFGLYHDDMALSTSLLTPWTTLPALVGLAGLVWLAWRLRKSAPLAAFGIAWFFIGHALESTVLPLELAHEHRNYLPLFGLLLAAASALPGALQSKGAHKTLGVALACTALVYFPFVTALRAHQFGDEGRRTQIEAQHHRTSPRAQFEAGRVLAGLPDAAQASLPTYSFARRHYELAGELDPNFKMSWLGLMALNCQAGRPVEKAWMDELSHRLKATPFAPGDRTVLYNLKEMAIASANCFTRPEVDSLFAAAVANPSVSPGVQAILHSWHADYLWLQAKDLAAAGQELGQSLALNPGNPSNRLKWAQLLFIAGEREPARQLLLDLRGQNFSADE
;
A
#
# COMPACT_ATOMS: atom_id res chain seq x y z
N MET A 1 34.23 25.76 -7.11
CA MET A 1 32.92 25.07 -6.97
C MET A 1 32.30 24.98 -8.37
N PRO A 2 31.54 23.94 -8.75
CA PRO A 2 30.73 24.03 -9.97
C PRO A 2 29.90 25.31 -9.89
N SER A 3 29.81 26.05 -10.98
CA SER A 3 29.01 27.27 -11.00
C SER A 3 27.56 26.90 -10.65
N ARG A 4 26.90 27.72 -9.82
CA ARG A 4 25.47 27.61 -9.52
C ARG A 4 24.62 27.25 -10.76
N PRO A 5 24.87 27.80 -11.96
CA PRO A 5 24.15 27.40 -13.17
C PRO A 5 24.33 25.92 -13.57
N LEU A 6 25.50 25.29 -13.38
CA LEU A 6 25.68 23.87 -13.74
C LEU A 6 24.87 22.93 -12.84
N ILE A 7 24.74 23.26 -11.55
CA ILE A 7 23.90 22.49 -10.62
C ILE A 7 22.43 22.63 -10.99
N ALA A 8 22.01 23.86 -11.28
CA ALA A 8 20.63 24.14 -11.71
C ALA A 8 20.29 23.43 -13.03
N LEU A 9 21.20 23.45 -14.01
CA LEU A 9 21.04 22.75 -15.27
C LEU A 9 20.94 21.23 -15.06
N ALA A 10 21.84 20.63 -14.27
CA ALA A 10 21.79 19.20 -13.98
C ALA A 10 20.48 18.80 -13.27
N ALA A 11 20.03 19.60 -12.31
CA ALA A 11 18.75 19.38 -11.63
C ALA A 11 17.56 19.48 -12.60
N LEU A 12 17.56 20.49 -13.48
CA LEU A 12 16.53 20.68 -14.49
C LEU A 12 16.49 19.52 -15.49
N LEU A 13 17.65 19.08 -16.00
CA LEU A 13 17.75 17.93 -16.90
C LEU A 13 17.29 16.63 -16.22
N THR A 14 17.64 16.42 -14.96
CA THR A 14 17.21 15.23 -14.19
C THR A 14 15.70 15.25 -13.95
N GLY A 15 15.13 16.42 -13.63
CA GLY A 15 13.69 16.58 -13.47
C GLY A 15 12.93 16.39 -14.79
N ALA A 16 13.44 16.96 -15.89
CA ALA A 16 12.86 16.77 -17.22
C ALA A 16 12.92 15.29 -17.66
N LEU A 17 14.02 14.60 -17.38
CA LEU A 17 14.15 13.17 -17.60
C LEU A 17 13.11 12.40 -16.77
N ALA A 18 12.97 12.69 -15.47
CA ALA A 18 11.95 12.04 -14.64
C ALA A 18 10.54 12.22 -15.23
N VAL A 19 10.18 13.44 -15.66
CA VAL A 19 8.88 13.68 -16.32
C VAL A 19 8.73 12.84 -17.60
N ALA A 20 9.76 12.81 -18.46
CA ALA A 20 9.73 12.03 -19.70
C ALA A 20 9.57 10.52 -19.44
N LEU A 21 10.24 9.97 -18.42
CA LEU A 21 10.13 8.56 -18.06
C LEU A 21 8.72 8.19 -17.59
N TYR A 22 8.12 9.03 -16.73
CA TYR A 22 6.79 8.76 -16.17
C TYR A 22 5.64 9.09 -17.12
N TRP A 23 5.88 9.85 -18.19
CA TRP A 23 4.84 10.40 -19.08
C TRP A 23 3.86 9.34 -19.59
N THR A 24 4.37 8.21 -20.06
CA THR A 24 3.54 7.11 -20.59
C THR A 24 2.66 6.47 -19.52
N GLY A 25 3.12 6.44 -18.27
CA GLY A 25 2.38 5.87 -17.14
C GLY A 25 1.25 6.76 -16.63
N LEU A 26 1.29 8.07 -16.92
CA LEU A 26 0.24 9.01 -16.51
C LEU A 26 -1.10 8.71 -17.20
N ALA A 27 -1.08 8.11 -18.39
CA ALA A 27 -2.29 7.78 -19.15
C ALA A 27 -3.07 6.57 -18.60
N GLY A 28 -2.47 5.76 -17.72
CA GLY A 28 -3.16 4.58 -17.17
C GLY A 28 -4.31 4.96 -16.23
N GLY A 29 -5.29 4.07 -16.05
CA GLY A 29 -6.41 4.26 -15.14
C GLY A 29 -6.06 4.17 -13.64
N PHE A 30 -7.08 4.38 -12.80
CA PHE A 30 -7.06 4.02 -11.38
C PHE A 30 -7.09 2.50 -11.23
N PHE A 31 -6.44 1.95 -10.19
CA PHE A 31 -6.45 0.51 -9.95
C PHE A 31 -6.34 0.18 -8.47
N PHE A 32 -6.72 -1.05 -8.12
CA PHE A 32 -6.55 -1.61 -6.77
C PHE A 32 -7.16 -0.70 -5.68
N ASP A 33 -6.36 -0.24 -4.72
CA ASP A 33 -6.80 0.54 -3.57
C ASP A 33 -7.29 1.95 -3.92
N ASP A 34 -7.06 2.43 -5.16
CA ASP A 34 -7.62 3.69 -5.66
C ASP A 34 -9.16 3.66 -5.64
N GLY A 35 -9.77 2.51 -5.94
CA GLY A 35 -11.22 2.34 -5.96
C GLY A 35 -11.88 2.67 -4.62
N PRO A 36 -11.64 1.88 -3.56
CA PRO A 36 -12.25 2.13 -2.25
C PRO A 36 -11.75 3.42 -1.59
N SER A 37 -10.48 3.79 -1.76
CA SER A 37 -9.88 4.91 -1.02
C SER A 37 -10.13 6.29 -1.63
N ILE A 38 -10.55 6.34 -2.90
CA ILE A 38 -10.70 7.59 -3.66
C ILE A 38 -12.04 7.62 -4.38
N LEU A 39 -12.32 6.65 -5.27
CA LEU A 39 -13.49 6.71 -6.16
C LEU A 39 -14.82 6.48 -5.42
N LYS A 40 -14.79 5.63 -4.39
CA LYS A 40 -15.94 5.28 -3.54
C LYS A 40 -15.98 6.08 -2.23
N ALA A 41 -14.93 6.85 -1.92
CA ALA A 41 -14.90 7.70 -0.73
C ALA A 41 -15.69 8.98 -0.99
N GLU A 42 -16.91 9.08 -0.46
CA GLU A 42 -17.82 10.19 -0.75
C GLU A 42 -17.22 11.57 -0.43
N GLY A 43 -16.52 11.71 0.70
CA GLY A 43 -15.90 12.98 1.08
C GLY A 43 -14.78 13.45 0.14
N VAL A 44 -14.26 12.59 -0.75
CA VAL A 44 -13.32 13.01 -1.80
C VAL A 44 -14.02 13.75 -2.94
N ARG A 45 -15.34 13.56 -3.13
CA ARG A 45 -16.12 14.21 -4.20
C ARG A 45 -16.45 15.66 -3.87
N LEU A 46 -15.40 16.49 -3.80
CA LEU A 46 -15.48 17.89 -3.43
C LEU A 46 -16.07 18.73 -4.58
N GLN A 47 -17.20 19.40 -4.33
CA GLN A 47 -17.90 20.28 -5.29
C GLN A 47 -17.66 21.77 -5.02
N THR A 48 -17.43 22.14 -3.76
CA THR A 48 -17.16 23.51 -3.31
C THR A 48 -16.01 23.50 -2.32
N ILE A 49 -15.31 24.63 -2.15
CA ILE A 49 -14.27 24.78 -1.12
C ILE A 49 -14.89 25.53 0.05
N SER A 50 -15.51 24.79 0.97
CA SER A 50 -16.05 25.27 2.24
C SER A 50 -15.45 24.50 3.42
N PHE A 51 -15.54 25.05 4.63
CA PHE A 51 -15.08 24.35 5.84
C PHE A 51 -15.72 22.96 5.97
N ASP A 52 -17.05 22.86 5.81
CA ASP A 52 -17.76 21.58 5.95
C ASP A 52 -17.29 20.56 4.91
N SER A 53 -17.14 20.97 3.66
CA SER A 53 -16.70 20.08 2.58
C SER A 53 -15.26 19.56 2.80
N LEU A 54 -14.36 20.42 3.29
CA LEU A 54 -12.99 20.03 3.65
C LEU A 54 -12.97 19.15 4.90
N TYR A 55 -13.87 19.38 5.85
CA TYR A 55 -13.99 18.55 7.04
C TYR A 55 -14.54 17.14 6.70
N GLN A 56 -15.49 17.04 5.76
CA GLN A 56 -15.95 15.74 5.25
C GLN A 56 -14.82 14.99 4.53
N ALA A 57 -14.03 15.68 3.70
CA ALA A 57 -12.84 15.10 3.09
C ALA A 57 -11.78 14.68 4.13
N TRP A 58 -11.63 15.44 5.22
CA TRP A 58 -10.73 15.06 6.31
C TRP A 58 -11.13 13.73 6.97
N LEU A 59 -12.43 13.48 7.10
CA LEU A 59 -12.98 12.29 7.76
C LEU A 59 -13.21 11.10 6.80
N SER A 60 -13.06 11.29 5.48
CA SER A 60 -13.44 10.29 4.47
C SER A 60 -12.49 9.11 4.33
N GLY A 61 -11.35 9.12 5.03
CA GLY A 61 -10.35 8.08 4.89
C GLY A 61 -10.64 6.84 5.72
N GLY A 62 -10.81 5.70 5.05
CA GLY A 62 -10.83 4.37 5.68
C GLY A 62 -9.50 3.60 5.61
N ALA A 63 -8.50 4.16 4.93
CA ALA A 63 -7.21 3.51 4.70
C ALA A 63 -6.27 3.64 5.92
N GLY A 64 -6.45 2.76 6.91
CA GLY A 64 -5.63 2.71 8.13
C GLY A 64 -6.25 3.46 9.32
N PRO A 65 -5.70 3.27 10.53
CA PRO A 65 -6.33 3.73 11.77
C PRO A 65 -6.36 5.26 11.93
N SER A 66 -5.50 6.00 11.21
CA SER A 66 -5.46 7.47 11.28
C SER A 66 -6.46 8.16 10.36
N GLY A 67 -7.06 7.44 9.41
CA GLY A 67 -7.85 8.02 8.31
C GLY A 67 -7.03 8.84 7.28
N ARG A 68 -5.74 9.08 7.53
CA ARG A 68 -4.82 9.79 6.61
C ARG A 68 -5.39 11.09 6.02
N PRO A 69 -5.86 12.02 6.87
CA PRO A 69 -6.67 13.16 6.45
C PRO A 69 -5.95 14.11 5.48
N ILE A 70 -4.63 14.28 5.59
CA ILE A 70 -3.88 15.16 4.69
C ILE A 70 -3.88 14.61 3.27
N ALA A 71 -3.80 13.29 3.13
CA ALA A 71 -3.90 12.66 1.82
C ALA A 71 -5.32 12.76 1.26
N GLN A 72 -6.34 12.50 2.07
CA GLN A 72 -7.75 12.62 1.67
C GLN A 72 -8.11 14.03 1.21
N LEU A 73 -7.70 15.05 1.97
CA LEU A 73 -7.80 16.45 1.55
C LEU A 73 -7.11 16.71 0.21
N SER A 74 -5.91 16.15 0.00
CA SER A 74 -5.19 16.33 -1.25
C SER A 74 -5.90 15.66 -2.44
N PHE A 75 -6.59 14.53 -2.24
CA PHE A 75 -7.42 13.91 -3.28
C PHE A 75 -8.67 14.73 -3.55
N ALA A 76 -9.34 15.22 -2.50
CA ALA A 76 -10.54 16.03 -2.61
C ALA A 76 -10.28 17.35 -3.36
N LEU A 77 -9.17 18.02 -3.05
CA LEU A 77 -8.73 19.22 -3.78
C LEU A 77 -8.40 18.90 -5.24
N ASN A 78 -7.78 17.75 -5.52
CA ASN A 78 -7.49 17.34 -6.89
C ASN A 78 -8.78 17.05 -7.67
N HIS A 79 -9.76 16.39 -7.04
CA HIS A 79 -11.09 16.16 -7.61
C HIS A 79 -11.77 17.48 -7.94
N TYR A 80 -11.73 18.46 -7.03
CA TYR A 80 -12.32 19.79 -7.27
C TYR A 80 -11.80 20.46 -8.55
N PHE A 81 -10.50 20.34 -8.85
CA PHE A 81 -9.90 20.98 -10.03
C PHE A 81 -9.99 20.17 -11.33
N SER A 82 -10.17 18.85 -11.27
CA SER A 82 -10.03 17.98 -12.46
C SER A 82 -11.05 16.84 -12.57
N GLY A 83 -12.02 16.77 -11.67
CA GLY A 83 -12.86 15.58 -11.51
C GLY A 83 -12.01 14.34 -11.20
N PHE A 84 -12.49 13.14 -11.49
CA PHE A 84 -11.70 11.91 -11.39
C PHE A 84 -10.91 11.63 -12.68
N ASP A 85 -10.10 12.58 -13.14
CA ASP A 85 -9.15 12.34 -14.23
C ASP A 85 -7.89 11.62 -13.70
N PRO A 86 -7.61 10.36 -14.10
CA PRO A 86 -6.43 9.62 -13.64
C PRO A 86 -5.12 10.34 -13.98
N PHE A 87 -5.07 11.01 -15.14
CA PHE A 87 -3.87 11.70 -15.59
C PHE A 87 -3.52 12.85 -14.64
N ALA A 88 -4.48 13.73 -14.33
CA ALA A 88 -4.29 14.82 -13.38
C ALA A 88 -3.83 14.32 -12.01
N PHE A 89 -4.43 13.25 -11.48
CA PHE A 89 -4.05 12.70 -10.18
C PHE A 89 -2.62 12.15 -10.15
N LYS A 90 -2.19 11.43 -11.20
CA LYS A 90 -0.82 10.93 -11.33
C LYS A 90 0.18 12.05 -11.59
N ALA A 91 -0.21 13.10 -12.33
CA ALA A 91 0.62 14.28 -12.54
C ALA A 91 0.89 15.03 -11.23
N THR A 92 -0.11 15.15 -10.34
CA THR A 92 0.09 15.68 -8.99
C THR A 92 1.06 14.81 -8.17
N ASN A 93 0.96 13.48 -8.25
CA ASN A 93 1.92 12.59 -7.59
C ASN A 93 3.33 12.77 -8.11
N LEU A 94 3.50 12.90 -9.43
CA LEU A 94 4.78 13.16 -10.07
C LEU A 94 5.38 14.50 -9.62
N ALA A 95 4.57 15.55 -9.48
CA ALA A 95 5.01 16.84 -8.94
C ALA A 95 5.51 16.72 -7.49
N ILE A 96 4.78 15.98 -6.64
CA ILE A 96 5.22 15.68 -5.26
C ILE A 96 6.53 14.88 -5.28
N HIS A 97 6.68 13.91 -6.19
CA HIS A 97 7.89 13.11 -6.32
C HIS A 97 9.12 13.95 -6.72
N LEU A 98 8.96 14.89 -7.66
CA LEU A 98 10.00 15.85 -8.03
C LEU A 98 10.39 16.73 -6.83
N ALA A 99 9.42 17.21 -6.05
CA ALA A 99 9.67 17.98 -4.83
C ALA A 99 10.44 17.17 -3.78
N CYS A 100 10.11 15.88 -3.61
CA CYS A 100 10.89 14.96 -2.80
C CYS A 100 12.33 14.82 -3.32
N GLY A 101 12.53 14.73 -4.64
CA GLY A 101 13.87 14.69 -5.27
C GLY A 101 14.73 15.90 -4.92
N VAL A 102 14.14 17.10 -4.90
CA VAL A 102 14.81 18.34 -4.46
C VAL A 102 15.24 18.25 -2.99
N LEU A 103 14.36 17.76 -2.11
CA LEU A 103 14.68 17.57 -0.69
C LEU A 103 15.75 16.50 -0.47
N VAL A 104 15.70 15.40 -1.22
CA VAL A 104 16.72 14.34 -1.20
C VAL A 104 18.07 14.92 -1.59
N PHE A 105 18.16 15.70 -2.67
CA PHE A 105 19.40 16.40 -3.04
C PHE A 105 19.87 17.35 -1.93
N ALA A 106 18.97 18.15 -1.37
CA ALA A 106 19.30 19.11 -0.32
C ALA A 106 19.82 18.42 0.96
N LEU A 107 19.25 17.28 1.32
CA LEU A 107 19.66 16.48 2.48
C LEU A 107 20.96 15.72 2.22
N MET A 108 21.10 15.04 1.07
CA MET A 108 22.33 14.36 0.65
C MET A 108 23.50 15.35 0.62
N ARG A 109 23.30 16.53 0.02
CA ARG A 109 24.31 17.59 -0.04
C ARG A 109 24.75 18.01 1.36
N ARG A 110 23.80 18.28 2.26
CA ARG A 110 24.11 18.71 3.63
C ARG A 110 24.90 17.63 4.38
N LEU A 111 24.44 16.38 4.33
CA LEU A 111 25.09 15.25 5.00
C LEU A 111 26.49 14.94 4.44
N LEU A 112 26.65 14.89 3.11
CA LEU A 112 27.92 14.53 2.48
C LEU A 112 28.97 15.65 2.55
N MET A 113 28.54 16.92 2.60
CA MET A 113 29.47 18.05 2.72
C MET A 113 29.86 18.37 4.16
N ALA A 114 29.12 17.87 5.16
CA ALA A 114 29.39 18.12 6.57
C ALA A 114 30.84 17.76 6.94
N ASN A 115 31.55 18.71 7.55
CA ASN A 115 32.92 18.57 8.06
C ASN A 115 33.97 18.11 7.03
N ARG A 116 33.74 18.32 5.72
CA ARG A 116 34.74 18.05 4.67
C ARG A 116 35.60 19.27 4.36
N MET A 117 36.90 19.03 4.19
CA MET A 117 37.84 20.03 3.68
C MET A 117 37.42 20.56 2.29
N PRO A 118 37.78 21.80 1.91
CA PRO A 118 37.37 22.41 0.64
C PRO A 118 37.63 21.54 -0.61
N ALA A 119 38.78 20.86 -0.67
CA ALA A 119 39.16 19.97 -1.78
C ALA A 119 38.20 18.77 -1.95
N ALA A 120 37.51 18.35 -0.89
CA ALA A 120 36.56 17.24 -0.91
C ALA A 120 35.10 17.66 -1.13
N GLN A 121 34.80 18.96 -1.15
CA GLN A 121 33.44 19.47 -1.33
C GLN A 121 32.89 19.25 -2.74
N ARG A 122 33.73 19.39 -3.78
CA ARG A 122 33.28 19.17 -5.17
C ARG A 122 32.91 17.70 -5.43
N PRO A 123 33.75 16.70 -5.09
CA PRO A 123 33.35 15.29 -5.19
C PRO A 123 32.13 14.94 -4.33
N ALA A 124 31.99 15.51 -3.13
CA ALA A 124 30.81 15.31 -2.28
C ALA A 124 29.51 15.86 -2.92
N LEU A 125 29.58 17.02 -3.55
CA LEU A 125 28.43 17.58 -4.27
C LEU A 125 28.04 16.76 -5.50
N VAL A 126 29.01 16.25 -6.24
CA VAL A 126 28.76 15.32 -7.36
C VAL A 126 28.11 14.04 -6.85
N ALA A 127 28.63 13.47 -5.76
CA ALA A 127 28.05 12.29 -5.12
C ALA A 127 26.62 12.53 -4.64
N ALA A 128 26.33 13.69 -4.06
CA ALA A 128 24.97 14.09 -3.68
C ALA A 128 24.03 14.20 -4.89
N GLY A 129 24.50 14.78 -6.00
CA GLY A 129 23.73 14.88 -7.24
C GLY A 129 23.44 13.51 -7.86
N ILE A 130 24.45 12.64 -7.93
CA ILE A 130 24.28 11.26 -8.42
C ILE A 130 23.30 10.49 -7.52
N ALA A 131 23.46 10.54 -6.20
CA ALA A 131 22.57 9.84 -5.27
C ALA A 131 21.12 10.33 -5.37
N ALA A 132 20.91 11.64 -5.53
CA ALA A 132 19.58 12.20 -5.72
C ALA A 132 18.95 11.83 -7.07
N ALA A 133 19.74 11.84 -8.15
CA ALA A 133 19.29 11.40 -9.47
C ALA A 133 18.95 9.91 -9.46
N LEU A 134 19.80 9.07 -8.85
CA LEU A 134 19.53 7.65 -8.68
C LEU A 134 18.27 7.43 -7.85
N TRP A 135 18.05 8.18 -6.77
CA TRP A 135 16.82 8.07 -5.97
C TRP A 135 15.57 8.47 -6.76
N LEU A 136 15.63 9.59 -7.50
CA LEU A 136 14.50 10.14 -8.24
C LEU A 136 14.12 9.27 -9.46
N LEU A 137 15.10 8.66 -10.11
CA LEU A 137 14.89 7.86 -11.32
C LEU A 137 14.84 6.36 -11.03
N HIS A 138 14.82 5.95 -9.75
CA HIS A 138 14.85 4.54 -9.37
C HIS A 138 13.52 3.84 -9.67
N PRO A 139 13.52 2.63 -10.25
CA PRO A 139 12.29 1.93 -10.61
C PRO A 139 11.40 1.59 -9.41
N ILE A 140 11.97 1.33 -8.22
CA ILE A 140 11.20 1.08 -6.98
C ILE A 140 10.28 2.24 -6.56
N GLN A 141 10.50 3.46 -7.08
CA GLN A 141 9.70 4.64 -6.76
C GLN A 141 8.40 4.74 -7.55
N LEU A 142 8.14 3.82 -8.48
CA LEU A 142 7.05 3.95 -9.42
C LEU A 142 5.67 3.94 -8.76
N LEU A 143 5.42 3.05 -7.79
CA LEU A 143 4.10 2.91 -7.19
C LEU A 143 3.65 4.21 -6.49
N PRO A 144 4.47 4.89 -5.67
CA PRO A 144 4.11 6.21 -5.13
C PRO A 144 3.77 7.29 -6.17
N VAL A 145 4.17 7.12 -7.44
CA VAL A 145 3.83 8.03 -8.52
C VAL A 145 2.57 7.58 -9.26
N LEU A 146 2.51 6.33 -9.71
CA LEU A 146 1.48 5.85 -10.64
C LEU A 146 0.31 5.09 -9.98
N HIS A 147 0.45 4.64 -8.72
CA HIS A 147 -0.67 4.13 -7.91
C HIS A 147 -1.21 5.30 -7.08
N VAL A 148 -2.36 5.86 -7.46
CA VAL A 148 -2.73 7.22 -7.05
C VAL A 148 -2.83 7.36 -5.52
N VAL A 149 -3.44 6.38 -4.86
CA VAL A 149 -3.62 6.32 -3.41
C VAL A 149 -2.30 6.38 -2.65
N GLN A 150 -1.18 5.96 -3.28
CA GLN A 150 0.15 6.04 -2.69
C GLN A 150 0.72 7.46 -2.65
N ARG A 151 -0.05 8.47 -3.07
CA ARG A 151 0.17 9.88 -2.69
C ARG A 151 0.34 10.05 -1.18
N MET A 152 -0.35 9.24 -0.38
CA MET A 152 -0.16 9.16 1.07
C MET A 152 1.31 8.95 1.44
N THR A 153 1.98 8.01 0.76
CA THR A 153 3.40 7.69 0.94
C THR A 153 4.29 8.84 0.48
N SER A 154 4.04 9.42 -0.69
CA SER A 154 4.88 10.51 -1.23
C SER A 154 4.75 11.80 -0.42
N LEU A 155 3.55 12.17 0.05
CA LEU A 155 3.32 13.32 0.94
C LEU A 155 3.95 13.11 2.32
N SER A 156 3.77 11.93 2.91
CA SER A 156 4.40 11.59 4.18
C SER A 156 5.92 11.74 4.10
N ALA A 157 6.52 11.24 3.02
CA ALA A 157 7.94 11.38 2.75
C ALA A 157 8.37 12.83 2.48
N LEU A 158 7.60 13.62 1.71
CA LEU A 158 7.87 15.03 1.44
C LEU A 158 8.03 15.81 2.76
N PHE A 159 7.03 15.70 3.63
CA PHE A 159 7.03 16.41 4.91
C PHE A 159 8.08 15.86 5.87
N LEU A 160 8.32 14.54 5.90
CA LEU A 160 9.37 13.94 6.74
C LEU A 160 10.77 14.38 6.32
N LEU A 161 11.09 14.35 5.01
CA LEU A 161 12.38 14.79 4.48
C LEU A 161 12.62 16.28 4.77
N ALA A 162 11.58 17.11 4.60
CA ALA A 162 11.64 18.53 4.93
C ALA A 162 11.86 18.76 6.44
N ALA A 163 11.16 18.01 7.30
CA ALA A 163 11.32 18.07 8.75
C ALA A 163 12.73 17.67 9.18
N VAL A 164 13.28 16.58 8.63
CA VAL A 164 14.66 16.13 8.92
C VAL A 164 15.67 17.17 8.45
N TRP A 165 15.48 17.72 7.24
CA TRP A 165 16.37 18.75 6.72
C TRP A 165 16.35 20.03 7.58
N LEU A 166 15.17 20.48 8.00
CA LEU A 166 15.03 21.64 8.89
C LEU A 166 15.61 21.37 10.27
N HIS A 167 15.38 20.18 10.83
CA HIS A 167 15.97 19.76 12.09
C HIS A 167 17.50 19.88 12.04
N ILE A 168 18.13 19.21 11.06
CA ILE A 168 19.59 19.25 10.90
C ILE A 168 20.07 20.70 10.71
N SER A 169 19.39 21.46 9.85
CA SER A 169 19.74 22.86 9.62
C SER A 169 19.67 23.73 10.88
N ALA A 170 18.70 23.47 11.75
CA ALA A 170 18.53 24.21 12.98
C ALA A 170 19.64 23.89 13.97
N ARG A 171 20.02 22.60 14.08
CA ARG A 171 21.09 22.14 14.96
C ARG A 171 22.46 22.64 14.54
N GLU A 172 22.68 22.88 13.25
CA GLU A 172 23.90 23.48 12.72
C GLU A 172 23.97 24.99 12.92
N GLN A 173 22.84 25.71 12.83
CA GLN A 173 22.81 27.18 12.88
C GLN A 173 22.73 27.76 14.31
N GLY A 174 21.96 27.11 15.21
CA GLY A 174 21.70 27.64 16.54
C GLY A 174 20.87 28.95 16.58
N GLY A 175 20.74 29.55 17.77
CA GLY A 175 20.05 30.83 17.97
C GLY A 175 18.53 30.81 17.67
N SER A 176 17.95 31.99 17.48
CA SER A 176 16.52 32.18 17.19
C SER A 176 16.10 31.57 15.85
N ALA A 177 16.93 31.72 14.82
CA ALA A 177 16.69 31.11 13.50
C ALA A 177 16.68 29.57 13.57
N GLY A 178 17.56 28.98 14.38
CA GLY A 178 17.53 27.54 14.67
C GLY A 178 16.25 27.13 15.40
N PHE A 179 15.83 27.91 16.40
CA PHE A 179 14.58 27.63 17.13
C PHE A 179 13.35 27.62 16.21
N VAL A 180 13.19 28.62 15.34
CA VAL A 180 12.07 28.67 14.36
C VAL A 180 12.05 27.43 13.46
N LYS A 181 13.21 27.01 12.95
CA LYS A 181 13.33 25.81 12.10
C LYS A 181 13.00 24.52 12.87
N LEU A 182 13.42 24.41 14.13
CA LEU A 182 13.06 23.28 14.98
C LEU A 182 11.55 23.24 15.21
N THR A 183 10.94 24.38 15.53
CA THR A 183 9.49 24.46 15.75
C THR A 183 8.72 24.05 14.50
N ALA A 184 9.11 24.56 13.33
CA ALA A 184 8.48 24.18 12.07
C ALA A 184 8.66 22.68 11.75
N ALA A 185 9.83 22.10 12.02
CA ALA A 185 10.07 20.68 11.82
C ALA A 185 9.18 19.79 12.70
N TRP A 186 9.12 20.07 14.00
CA TRP A 186 8.45 19.21 14.98
C TRP A 186 6.94 19.47 15.11
N PHE A 187 6.47 20.70 14.93
CA PHE A 187 5.06 21.06 15.17
C PHE A 187 4.24 21.33 13.91
N ILE A 188 4.87 21.40 12.74
CA ILE A 188 4.16 21.59 11.47
C ILE A 188 4.43 20.41 10.54
N LEU A 189 5.68 20.21 10.12
CA LEU A 189 6.00 19.22 9.10
C LEU A 189 5.85 17.77 9.60
N TRP A 190 6.28 17.47 10.83
CA TRP A 190 6.11 16.12 11.36
C TRP A 190 4.62 15.70 11.49
N PRO A 191 3.72 16.52 12.08
CA PRO A 191 2.29 16.23 12.06
C PRO A 191 1.73 16.03 10.65
N LEU A 192 2.08 16.89 9.68
CA LEU A 192 1.64 16.73 8.29
C LEU A 192 2.13 15.40 7.68
N SER A 193 3.34 14.97 8.02
CA SER A 193 3.87 13.67 7.59
C SER A 193 3.08 12.50 8.17
N PHE A 194 2.80 12.53 9.47
CA PHE A 194 2.04 11.49 10.18
C PHE A 194 0.58 11.40 9.69
N PHE A 195 -0.08 12.54 9.51
CA PHE A 195 -1.46 12.61 9.03
C PHE A 195 -1.58 12.39 7.51
N SER A 196 -0.47 12.31 6.77
CA SER A 196 -0.46 11.81 5.39
C SER A 196 -0.37 10.28 5.34
N LYS A 197 0.44 9.68 6.24
CA LYS A 197 0.60 8.23 6.41
C LYS A 197 1.26 7.94 7.75
N GLU A 198 0.90 6.83 8.38
CA GLU A 198 1.41 6.42 9.70
C GLU A 198 2.94 6.30 9.76
N SER A 199 3.62 6.07 8.61
CA SER A 199 5.09 6.09 8.49
C SER A 199 5.73 7.39 8.98
N GLY A 200 5.00 8.51 8.98
CA GLY A 200 5.46 9.78 9.53
C GLY A 200 5.77 9.74 11.03
N ALA A 201 5.21 8.78 11.79
CA ALA A 201 5.53 8.58 13.21
C ALA A 201 7.01 8.20 13.45
N LEU A 202 7.73 7.77 12.41
CA LEU A 202 9.15 7.40 12.50
C LEU A 202 10.10 8.60 12.52
N PHE A 203 9.62 9.83 12.27
CA PHE A 203 10.45 11.05 12.26
C PHE A 203 11.35 11.22 13.51
N PRO A 204 10.85 11.06 14.76
CA PRO A 204 11.71 11.19 15.94
C PRO A 204 12.84 10.16 15.97
N VAL A 205 12.62 8.97 15.43
CA VAL A 205 13.61 7.89 15.36
C VAL A 205 14.70 8.20 14.32
N PHE A 206 14.34 8.76 13.16
CA PHE A 206 15.31 9.26 12.17
C PHE A 206 16.19 10.38 12.75
N VAL A 207 15.58 11.34 13.45
CA VAL A 207 16.30 12.41 14.12
C VAL A 207 17.23 11.86 15.20
N LEU A 208 16.75 10.94 16.03
CA LEU A 208 17.54 10.31 17.07
C LEU A 208 18.74 9.56 16.48
N ALA A 209 18.56 8.82 15.39
CA ALA A 209 19.67 8.15 14.71
C ALA A 209 20.71 9.13 14.18
N TRP A 210 20.28 10.28 13.63
CA TRP A 210 21.20 11.34 13.20
C TRP A 210 21.97 11.95 14.38
N GLU A 211 21.30 12.24 15.50
CA GLU A 211 21.92 12.75 16.73
C GLU A 211 22.97 11.77 17.29
N LEU A 212 22.62 10.48 17.39
CA LEU A 212 23.46 9.45 18.02
C LEU A 212 24.64 9.00 17.15
N ILE A 213 24.50 9.06 15.83
CA ILE A 213 25.52 8.57 14.88
C ILE A 213 26.28 9.75 14.29
N VAL A 214 25.59 10.57 13.48
CA VAL A 214 26.24 11.61 12.66
C VAL A 214 26.68 12.76 13.54
N ARG A 215 25.77 13.42 14.25
CA ARG A 215 26.12 14.62 15.03
C ARG A 215 27.04 14.30 16.21
N ARG A 216 26.84 13.17 16.88
CA ARG A 216 27.76 12.72 17.93
C ARG A 216 29.18 12.49 17.40
N SER A 217 29.33 11.95 16.19
CA SER A 217 30.66 11.76 15.59
C SER A 217 31.39 13.09 15.33
N THR A 218 30.65 14.18 15.14
CA THR A 218 31.20 15.50 14.83
C THR A 218 31.41 16.36 16.08
N VAL A 219 30.51 16.26 17.05
CA VAL A 219 30.52 17.09 18.29
C VAL A 219 31.21 16.37 19.47
N GLY A 220 31.38 15.04 19.39
CA GLY A 220 32.05 14.21 20.39
C GLY A 220 31.22 13.83 21.62
N HIS A 221 30.09 14.50 21.87
CA HIS A 221 29.22 14.24 23.03
C HIS A 221 27.73 14.34 22.66
N LEU A 222 26.85 13.89 23.57
CA LEU A 222 25.40 14.06 23.46
C LEU A 222 24.93 15.22 24.33
N ASP A 223 24.32 16.24 23.72
CA ASP A 223 23.79 17.38 24.45
C ASP A 223 22.46 17.06 25.18
N ARG A 224 21.92 18.05 25.91
CA ARG A 224 20.69 17.86 26.70
C ARG A 224 19.49 17.48 25.83
N PHE A 225 19.37 18.08 24.64
CA PHE A 225 18.28 17.77 23.72
C PHE A 225 18.38 16.33 23.23
N ALA A 226 19.56 15.89 22.77
CA ALA A 226 19.74 14.54 22.25
C ALA A 226 19.47 13.47 23.31
N ARG A 227 19.90 13.72 24.57
CA ARG A 227 19.57 12.85 25.71
C ARG A 227 18.08 12.84 26.03
N GLY A 228 17.44 14.01 26.07
CA GLY A 228 16.00 14.12 26.28
C GLY A 228 15.19 13.38 25.22
N LEU A 229 15.56 13.54 23.94
CA LEU A 229 14.94 12.84 22.83
C LEU A 229 15.17 11.32 22.91
N ALA A 230 16.37 10.87 23.26
CA ALA A 230 16.67 9.45 23.45
C ALA A 230 15.81 8.85 24.56
N THR A 231 15.72 9.52 25.71
CA THR A 231 14.88 9.11 26.84
C THR A 231 13.40 9.08 26.44
N LEU A 232 12.89 10.14 25.82
CA LEU A 232 11.49 10.22 25.39
C LEU A 232 11.16 9.12 24.37
N THR A 233 12.01 8.92 23.37
CA THR A 233 11.82 7.87 22.37
C THR A 233 11.83 6.49 23.03
N GLY A 234 12.75 6.25 23.98
CA GLY A 234 12.80 5.01 24.76
C GLY A 234 11.52 4.78 25.58
N LEU A 235 11.01 5.81 26.25
CA LEU A 235 9.76 5.75 27.01
C LEU A 235 8.55 5.49 26.11
N VAL A 236 8.47 6.14 24.94
CA VAL A 236 7.39 5.93 23.97
C VAL A 236 7.43 4.50 23.43
N LEU A 237 8.61 3.98 23.08
CA LEU A 237 8.75 2.59 22.62
C LEU A 237 8.38 1.60 23.71
N LEU A 238 8.76 1.86 24.96
CA LEU A 238 8.38 1.05 26.11
C LEU A 238 6.85 1.07 26.33
N ALA A 239 6.23 2.24 26.27
CA ALA A 239 4.78 2.41 26.40
C ALA A 239 4.03 1.74 25.25
N ALA A 240 4.51 1.87 24.01
CA ALA A 240 3.94 1.19 22.85
C ALA A 240 4.05 -0.34 22.99
N THR A 241 5.19 -0.86 23.45
CA THR A 241 5.38 -2.29 23.72
C THR A 241 4.44 -2.77 24.82
N ALA A 242 4.32 -2.01 25.92
CA ALA A 242 3.40 -2.33 27.00
C ALA A 242 1.93 -2.32 26.53
N TYR A 243 1.55 -1.38 25.66
CA TYR A 243 0.22 -1.31 25.06
C TYR A 243 -0.06 -2.52 24.16
N LEU A 244 0.89 -2.88 23.28
CA LEU A 244 0.80 -4.04 22.38
C LEU A 244 0.63 -5.37 23.14
N LEU A 245 1.29 -5.50 24.29
CA LEU A 245 1.19 -6.68 25.16
C LEU A 245 -0.04 -6.65 26.09
N SER A 246 -0.72 -5.51 26.21
CA SER A 246 -1.91 -5.38 27.05
C SER A 246 -3.17 -5.91 26.34
N PRO A 247 -4.23 -6.30 27.10
CA PRO A 247 -5.52 -6.66 26.51
C PRO A 247 -6.11 -5.57 25.61
N ARG A 248 -5.83 -4.29 25.91
CA ARG A 248 -6.29 -3.15 25.10
C ARG A 248 -5.62 -3.07 23.72
N GLY A 249 -4.48 -3.71 23.53
CA GLY A 249 -3.79 -3.78 22.24
C GLY A 249 -4.27 -4.91 21.34
N GLN A 250 -5.13 -5.82 21.83
CA GLN A 250 -5.49 -7.04 21.09
C GLN A 250 -6.17 -6.79 19.74
N TRP A 251 -6.87 -5.66 19.59
CA TRP A 251 -7.47 -5.27 18.32
C TRP A 251 -6.44 -5.11 17.19
N LEU A 252 -5.17 -4.80 17.50
CA LEU A 252 -4.10 -4.71 16.51
C LEU A 252 -3.73 -6.07 15.92
N TRP A 253 -4.07 -7.17 16.62
CA TRP A 253 -3.85 -8.54 16.17
C TRP A 253 -5.05 -9.10 15.40
N ALA A 254 -6.25 -8.51 15.54
CA ALA A 254 -7.47 -8.98 14.87
C ALA A 254 -7.32 -9.04 13.34
N GLY A 255 -6.45 -8.22 12.75
CA GLY A 255 -6.15 -8.28 11.33
C GLY A 255 -5.56 -9.63 10.87
N TYR A 256 -4.97 -10.44 11.75
CA TYR A 256 -4.46 -11.78 11.38
C TYR A 256 -5.58 -12.80 11.10
N GLU A 257 -6.78 -12.60 11.63
CA GLU A 257 -7.95 -13.43 11.29
C GLU A 257 -8.31 -13.32 9.80
N LEU A 258 -7.87 -12.23 9.16
CA LEU A 258 -8.12 -11.89 7.77
C LEU A 258 -6.94 -12.24 6.84
N ARG A 259 -5.88 -12.86 7.36
CA ARG A 259 -4.64 -13.15 6.61
C ARG A 259 -4.45 -14.65 6.45
N GLY A 260 -3.86 -15.05 5.32
CA GLY A 260 -3.41 -16.43 5.07
C GLY A 260 -2.10 -16.81 5.80
N PHE A 261 -1.68 -16.04 6.79
CA PHE A 261 -0.45 -16.26 7.56
C PHE A 261 -0.61 -15.74 8.99
N SER A 262 0.12 -16.35 9.92
CA SER A 262 0.21 -15.97 11.32
C SER A 262 1.22 -14.83 11.56
N LEU A 263 1.21 -14.29 12.78
CA LEU A 263 2.21 -13.30 13.23
C LEU A 263 3.63 -13.84 13.13
N THR A 264 3.84 -15.08 13.58
CA THR A 264 5.18 -15.71 13.56
C THR A 264 5.67 -15.89 12.14
N GLU A 265 4.82 -16.41 11.24
CA GLU A 265 5.17 -16.58 9.84
C GLU A 265 5.49 -15.23 9.19
N ARG A 266 4.71 -14.18 9.48
CA ARG A 266 5.01 -12.84 9.01
C ARG A 266 6.39 -12.39 9.45
N VAL A 267 6.68 -12.39 10.75
CA VAL A 267 7.96 -11.89 11.29
C VAL A 267 9.16 -12.66 10.71
N LEU A 268 9.06 -13.98 10.61
CA LEU A 268 10.10 -14.80 9.97
C LEU A 268 10.26 -14.48 8.48
N THR A 269 9.15 -14.25 7.78
CA THR A 269 9.14 -13.93 6.35
C THR A 269 9.70 -12.53 6.10
N GLU A 270 9.41 -11.55 6.95
CA GLU A 270 9.93 -10.18 6.84
C GLU A 270 11.47 -10.13 6.83
N GLY A 271 12.13 -11.09 7.49
CA GLY A 271 13.58 -11.27 7.40
C GLY A 271 14.06 -11.44 5.95
N ARG A 272 13.33 -12.22 5.14
CA ARG A 272 13.61 -12.43 3.71
C ARG A 272 13.07 -11.28 2.84
N VAL A 273 11.95 -10.66 3.22
CA VAL A 273 11.37 -9.48 2.53
C VAL A 273 12.37 -8.34 2.48
N LEU A 274 13.08 -8.04 3.57
CA LEU A 274 14.06 -6.97 3.58
C LEU A 274 15.24 -7.24 2.61
N TRP A 275 15.64 -8.50 2.45
CA TRP A 275 16.62 -8.88 1.42
C TRP A 275 16.05 -8.80 0.01
N PHE A 276 14.78 -9.16 -0.18
CA PHE A 276 14.07 -8.95 -1.43
C PHE A 276 14.06 -7.47 -1.81
N TYR A 277 13.73 -6.57 -0.88
CA TYR A 277 13.81 -5.12 -1.09
C TYR A 277 15.22 -4.63 -1.40
N ILE A 278 16.23 -5.08 -0.67
CA ILE A 278 17.64 -4.76 -0.99
C ILE A 278 17.98 -5.22 -2.42
N GLY A 279 17.50 -6.40 -2.82
CA GLY A 279 17.62 -6.91 -4.19
C GLY A 279 16.99 -5.97 -5.22
N LEU A 280 15.75 -5.51 -4.98
CA LEU A 280 15.06 -4.55 -5.84
C LEU A 280 15.79 -3.19 -5.92
N MET A 281 16.48 -2.77 -4.86
CA MET A 281 17.24 -1.51 -4.82
C MET A 281 18.61 -1.61 -5.51
N LEU A 282 19.30 -2.75 -5.40
CA LEU A 282 20.65 -2.91 -5.94
C LEU A 282 20.63 -3.40 -7.40
N LEU A 283 19.72 -4.32 -7.71
CA LEU A 283 19.57 -4.96 -9.00
C LEU A 283 18.08 -4.99 -9.37
N PRO A 284 17.50 -3.84 -9.75
CA PRO A 284 16.09 -3.75 -10.11
C PRO A 284 15.81 -4.52 -11.39
N ARG A 285 15.45 -5.80 -11.26
CA ARG A 285 15.02 -6.65 -12.37
C ARG A 285 13.54 -6.40 -12.63
N LEU A 286 13.16 -6.19 -13.89
CA LEU A 286 11.80 -5.82 -14.25
C LEU A 286 10.79 -6.87 -13.77
N GLU A 287 11.14 -8.15 -13.88
CA GLU A 287 10.32 -9.30 -13.49
C GLU A 287 10.17 -9.50 -11.99
N ALA A 288 10.98 -8.83 -11.17
CA ALA A 288 10.87 -8.91 -9.71
C ALA A 288 9.91 -7.86 -9.14
N PHE A 289 9.46 -6.91 -9.97
CA PHE A 289 8.50 -5.89 -9.59
C PHE A 289 7.06 -6.32 -9.93
N GLY A 290 6.13 -6.00 -9.03
CA GLY A 290 4.72 -6.33 -9.10
C GLY A 290 3.91 -5.56 -8.05
N LEU A 291 2.60 -5.44 -8.27
CA LEU A 291 1.66 -4.98 -7.26
C LEU A 291 1.44 -6.06 -6.20
N TYR A 292 1.38 -7.32 -6.62
CA TYR A 292 1.23 -8.51 -5.77
C TYR A 292 2.55 -9.26 -5.58
N HIS A 293 2.83 -9.65 -4.33
CA HIS A 293 3.99 -10.46 -3.92
C HIS A 293 3.56 -11.63 -3.03
N ASP A 294 2.35 -12.17 -3.27
CA ASP A 294 1.81 -13.37 -2.61
C ASP A 294 2.39 -14.68 -3.16
N ASP A 295 3.21 -14.62 -4.19
CA ASP A 295 4.03 -15.72 -4.69
C ASP A 295 5.30 -15.96 -3.86
N MET A 296 5.60 -15.09 -2.89
CA MET A 296 6.70 -15.28 -1.96
C MET A 296 6.35 -16.36 -0.91
N ALA A 297 7.11 -17.44 -0.91
CA ALA A 297 6.92 -18.54 0.04
C ALA A 297 7.07 -18.09 1.51
N LEU A 298 6.04 -18.37 2.31
CA LEU A 298 5.99 -18.13 3.74
C LEU A 298 7.11 -18.86 4.48
N SER A 299 7.73 -18.17 5.42
CA SER A 299 8.67 -18.75 6.37
C SER A 299 7.92 -19.33 7.57
N THR A 300 7.67 -20.64 7.56
CA THR A 300 6.97 -21.35 8.65
C THR A 300 7.89 -21.72 9.81
N SER A 301 9.21 -21.73 9.60
CA SER A 301 10.22 -21.91 10.65
C SER A 301 11.52 -21.18 10.31
N LEU A 302 12.49 -21.20 11.23
CA LEU A 302 13.82 -20.65 10.98
C LEU A 302 14.55 -21.36 9.82
N LEU A 303 14.22 -22.63 9.55
CA LEU A 303 14.88 -23.46 8.55
C LEU A 303 14.00 -23.76 7.34
N THR A 304 12.73 -23.33 7.37
CA THR A 304 11.77 -23.56 6.28
C THR A 304 11.14 -22.23 5.86
N PRO A 305 11.48 -21.72 4.67
CA PRO A 305 12.57 -22.16 3.79
C PRO A 305 13.96 -21.97 4.41
N TRP A 306 14.96 -22.70 3.92
CA TRP A 306 16.32 -22.66 4.47
C TRP A 306 16.95 -21.27 4.42
N THR A 307 16.47 -20.41 3.51
CA THR A 307 16.91 -19.02 3.37
C THR A 307 16.48 -18.10 4.52
N THR A 308 15.56 -18.54 5.40
CA THR A 308 15.07 -17.72 6.52
C THR A 308 16.16 -17.42 7.53
N LEU A 309 16.86 -18.44 8.05
CA LEU A 309 17.94 -18.22 9.02
C LEU A 309 19.10 -17.38 8.45
N PRO A 310 19.66 -17.66 7.24
CA PRO A 310 20.66 -16.80 6.62
C PRO A 310 20.18 -15.35 6.43
N ALA A 311 18.91 -15.15 6.06
CA ALA A 311 18.34 -13.81 5.93
C ALA A 311 18.38 -13.05 7.27
N LEU A 312 17.90 -13.67 8.36
CA LEU A 312 17.91 -13.07 9.69
C LEU A 312 19.34 -12.80 10.20
N VAL A 313 20.25 -13.77 10.02
CA VAL A 313 21.67 -13.61 10.38
C VAL A 313 22.31 -12.47 9.57
N GLY A 314 21.99 -12.37 8.28
CA GLY A 314 22.46 -11.30 7.41
C GLY A 314 21.96 -9.92 7.87
N LEU A 315 20.69 -9.80 8.25
CA LEU A 315 20.15 -8.55 8.80
C LEU A 315 20.80 -8.17 10.12
N ALA A 316 21.01 -9.14 11.03
CA ALA A 316 21.77 -8.93 12.25
C ALA A 316 23.21 -8.48 11.95
N GLY A 317 23.82 -9.04 10.90
CA GLY A 317 25.11 -8.61 10.37
C GLY A 317 25.12 -7.16 9.89
N LEU A 318 24.07 -6.70 9.20
CA LEU A 318 23.93 -5.30 8.78
C LEU A 318 23.77 -4.35 9.98
N VAL A 319 22.99 -4.74 10.99
CA VAL A 319 22.86 -3.96 12.24
C VAL A 319 24.20 -3.88 12.97
N TRP A 320 24.92 -5.00 13.08
CA TRP A 320 26.27 -5.02 13.65
C TRP A 320 27.25 -4.16 12.84
N LEU A 321 27.17 -4.21 11.51
CA LEU A 321 28.00 -3.39 10.63
C LEU A 321 27.72 -1.90 10.85
N ALA A 322 26.46 -1.48 10.91
CA ALA A 322 26.08 -0.11 11.23
C ALA A 322 26.64 0.33 12.60
N TRP A 323 26.54 -0.54 13.60
CA TRP A 323 27.13 -0.30 14.91
C TRP A 323 28.65 -0.10 14.79
N ARG A 324 29.39 -0.99 14.12
CA ARG A 324 30.85 -0.88 13.96
C ARG A 324 31.26 0.39 13.21
N LEU A 325 30.54 0.73 12.13
CA LEU A 325 30.82 1.88 11.28
C LEU A 325 30.44 3.22 11.93
N ARG A 326 29.64 3.24 13.01
CA ARG A 326 29.14 4.50 13.62
C ARG A 326 30.23 5.51 14.01
N LYS A 327 31.46 5.04 14.23
CA LYS A 327 32.62 5.89 14.56
C LYS A 327 33.51 6.19 13.35
N SER A 328 33.77 5.21 12.49
CA SER A 328 34.71 5.34 11.36
C SER A 328 34.06 5.83 10.08
N ALA A 329 32.80 5.48 9.83
CA ALA A 329 32.02 5.87 8.65
C ALA A 329 30.57 6.18 9.06
N PRO A 330 30.33 7.27 9.84
CA PRO A 330 29.03 7.57 10.44
C PRO A 330 27.91 7.75 9.40
N LEU A 331 28.19 8.25 8.20
CA LEU A 331 27.18 8.37 7.14
C LEU A 331 26.75 7.01 6.57
N ALA A 332 27.66 6.05 6.45
CA ALA A 332 27.32 4.68 6.07
C ALA A 332 26.49 4.00 7.16
N ALA A 333 26.88 4.14 8.42
CA ALA A 333 26.11 3.64 9.56
C ALA A 333 24.71 4.26 9.62
N PHE A 334 24.60 5.58 9.41
CA PHE A 334 23.32 6.28 9.38
C PHE A 334 22.46 5.85 8.18
N GLY A 335 23.06 5.60 7.01
CA GLY A 335 22.34 5.05 5.85
C GLY A 335 21.74 3.66 6.11
N ILE A 336 22.50 2.77 6.75
CA ILE A 336 21.98 1.44 7.15
C ILE A 336 20.89 1.59 8.22
N ALA A 337 21.10 2.45 9.22
CA ALA A 337 20.08 2.72 10.24
C ALA A 337 18.80 3.30 9.62
N TRP A 338 18.92 4.22 8.66
CA TRP A 338 17.79 4.81 7.94
C TRP A 338 16.96 3.76 7.21
N PHE A 339 17.62 2.79 6.56
CA PHE A 339 16.95 1.67 5.91
C PHE A 339 16.09 0.87 6.91
N PHE A 340 16.64 0.51 8.07
CA PHE A 340 15.89 -0.23 9.09
C PHE A 340 14.78 0.60 9.72
N ILE A 341 15.03 1.88 10.03
CA ILE A 341 14.02 2.77 10.61
C ILE A 341 12.83 2.92 9.67
N GLY A 342 13.07 3.12 8.36
CA GLY A 342 11.98 3.24 7.38
C GLY A 342 11.13 1.99 7.24
N HIS A 343 11.66 0.82 7.61
CA HIS A 343 10.94 -0.46 7.61
C HIS A 343 10.35 -0.82 8.98
N ALA A 344 10.69 -0.10 10.05
CA ALA A 344 10.36 -0.44 11.43
C ALA A 344 8.88 -0.29 11.79
N LEU A 345 8.02 0.14 10.87
CA LEU A 345 6.56 0.12 11.03
C LEU A 345 5.90 -0.90 10.08
N GLU A 346 6.26 -0.88 8.80
CA GLU A 346 5.55 -1.65 7.78
C GLU A 346 6.09 -3.09 7.59
N SER A 347 7.36 -3.36 7.93
CA SER A 347 7.98 -4.69 7.91
C SER A 347 8.15 -5.23 9.34
N THR A 348 7.02 -5.40 10.02
CA THR A 348 6.94 -5.67 11.47
C THR A 348 5.87 -6.70 11.82
N VAL A 349 5.53 -6.80 13.11
CA VAL A 349 4.45 -7.61 13.67
C VAL A 349 3.03 -7.16 13.26
N LEU A 350 2.85 -5.98 12.64
CA LEU A 350 1.51 -5.51 12.25
C LEU A 350 0.93 -6.34 11.09
N PRO A 351 -0.36 -6.73 11.10
CA PRO A 351 -0.97 -7.63 10.09
C PRO A 351 -1.22 -6.98 8.71
N LEU A 352 -0.17 -6.44 8.12
CA LEU A 352 -0.14 -5.89 6.77
C LEU A 352 0.15 -6.99 5.74
N GLU A 353 0.08 -6.67 4.45
CA GLU A 353 0.61 -7.55 3.39
C GLU A 353 2.11 -7.80 3.60
N LEU A 354 2.62 -8.96 3.16
CA LEU A 354 4.02 -9.35 3.38
C LEU A 354 4.99 -8.40 2.68
N ALA A 355 4.74 -8.08 1.41
CA ALA A 355 5.61 -7.21 0.65
C ALA A 355 4.83 -6.21 -0.22
N HIS A 356 5.30 -4.97 -0.23
CA HIS A 356 4.86 -3.92 -1.14
C HIS A 356 6.01 -2.97 -1.44
N GLU A 357 6.22 -2.68 -2.72
CA GLU A 357 7.36 -1.88 -3.16
C GLU A 357 7.33 -0.45 -2.62
N HIS A 358 6.14 0.16 -2.54
CA HIS A 358 5.98 1.55 -2.12
C HIS A 358 6.49 1.82 -0.68
N ARG A 359 6.65 0.79 0.14
CA ARG A 359 7.27 0.88 1.49
C ARG A 359 8.73 1.33 1.43
N ASN A 360 9.38 1.15 0.28
CA ASN A 360 10.79 1.45 0.07
C ASN A 360 11.08 2.90 -0.34
N TYR A 361 10.05 3.75 -0.42
CA TYR A 361 10.19 5.13 -0.89
C TYR A 361 11.19 5.96 -0.05
N LEU A 362 11.06 5.88 1.28
CA LEU A 362 12.02 6.45 2.23
C LEU A 362 13.28 5.58 2.43
N PRO A 363 13.18 4.25 2.64
CA PRO A 363 14.35 3.39 2.85
C PRO A 363 15.44 3.47 1.77
N LEU A 364 15.08 3.66 0.49
CA LEU A 364 16.06 3.78 -0.60
C LEU A 364 17.07 4.91 -0.37
N PHE A 365 16.65 6.00 0.29
CA PHE A 365 17.55 7.11 0.65
C PHE A 365 18.73 6.61 1.50
N GLY A 366 18.46 5.72 2.47
CA GLY A 366 19.48 5.20 3.38
C GLY A 366 20.55 4.38 2.67
N LEU A 367 20.13 3.48 1.77
CA LEU A 367 21.04 2.66 0.99
C LEU A 367 21.91 3.53 0.04
N LEU A 368 21.29 4.48 -0.65
CA LEU A 368 22.01 5.41 -1.53
C LEU A 368 22.94 6.33 -0.75
N LEU A 369 22.58 6.76 0.47
CA LEU A 369 23.48 7.54 1.32
C LEU A 369 24.71 6.72 1.73
N ALA A 370 24.51 5.45 2.10
CA ALA A 370 25.61 4.57 2.47
C ALA A 370 26.58 4.39 1.29
N ALA A 371 26.08 4.12 0.09
CA ALA A 371 26.88 4.02 -1.12
C ALA A 371 27.57 5.35 -1.48
N ALA A 372 26.82 6.46 -1.45
CA ALA A 372 27.33 7.78 -1.80
C ALA A 372 28.37 8.32 -0.81
N SER A 373 28.41 7.82 0.43
CA SER A 373 29.41 8.22 1.42
C SER A 373 30.85 7.86 1.01
N ALA A 374 31.03 6.75 0.27
CA ALA A 374 32.31 6.26 -0.22
C ALA A 374 32.73 6.90 -1.56
N LEU A 375 31.75 7.35 -2.37
CA LEU A 375 31.98 7.85 -3.73
C LEU A 375 32.96 9.03 -3.83
N PRO A 376 32.95 10.04 -2.92
CA PRO A 376 33.94 11.12 -2.96
C PRO A 376 35.38 10.64 -2.87
N GLY A 377 35.66 9.60 -2.07
CA GLY A 377 36.98 8.99 -1.95
C GLY A 377 37.37 8.28 -3.24
N ALA A 378 36.44 7.51 -3.84
CA ALA A 378 36.66 6.87 -5.13
C ALA A 378 36.94 7.88 -6.26
N LEU A 379 36.23 9.01 -6.30
CA LEU A 379 36.44 10.07 -7.29
C LEU A 379 37.80 10.78 -7.16
N GLN A 380 38.38 10.77 -5.95
CA GLN A 380 39.72 11.31 -5.68
C GLN A 380 40.83 10.27 -5.88
N SER A 381 40.51 8.99 -5.92
CA SER A 381 41.48 7.91 -6.19
C SER A 381 42.02 7.96 -7.63
N LYS A 382 43.14 7.28 -7.88
CA LYS A 382 43.75 7.13 -9.21
C LYS A 382 43.61 5.68 -9.70
N GLY A 383 43.69 5.49 -11.02
CA GLY A 383 43.68 4.16 -11.63
C GLY A 383 42.33 3.44 -11.53
N ALA A 384 42.36 2.12 -11.34
CA ALA A 384 41.20 1.24 -11.44
C ALA A 384 40.04 1.58 -10.49
N HIS A 385 40.32 2.05 -9.27
CA HIS A 385 39.27 2.37 -8.29
C HIS A 385 38.36 3.52 -8.74
N LYS A 386 38.94 4.55 -9.36
CA LYS A 386 38.16 5.66 -9.92
C LYS A 386 37.34 5.19 -11.11
N THR A 387 37.96 4.42 -12.02
CA THR A 387 37.28 3.87 -13.20
C THR A 387 36.09 3.02 -12.79
N LEU A 388 36.26 2.13 -11.81
CA LEU A 388 35.19 1.27 -11.30
C LEU A 388 34.07 2.09 -10.66
N GLY A 389 34.38 3.04 -9.78
CA GLY A 389 33.36 3.87 -9.11
C GLY A 389 32.54 4.72 -10.09
N VAL A 390 33.20 5.30 -11.11
CA VAL A 390 32.53 6.06 -12.16
C VAL A 390 31.71 5.15 -13.07
N ALA A 391 32.26 4.01 -13.49
CA ALA A 391 31.56 3.04 -14.33
C ALA A 391 30.28 2.54 -13.64
N LEU A 392 30.36 2.15 -12.36
CA LEU A 392 29.18 1.71 -11.61
C LEU A 392 28.12 2.81 -11.49
N ALA A 393 28.52 4.05 -11.22
CA ALA A 393 27.59 5.18 -11.15
C ALA A 393 26.93 5.46 -12.51
N CYS A 394 27.70 5.46 -13.60
CA CYS A 394 27.18 5.64 -14.95
C CYS A 394 26.24 4.50 -15.37
N THR A 395 26.62 3.25 -15.09
CA THR A 395 25.76 2.09 -15.35
C THR A 395 24.44 2.20 -14.59
N ALA A 396 24.46 2.55 -13.31
CA ALA A 396 23.24 2.74 -12.52
C ALA A 396 22.37 3.90 -13.06
N LEU A 397 22.99 5.01 -13.47
CA LEU A 397 22.31 6.17 -14.07
C LEU A 397 21.73 5.89 -15.46
N VAL A 398 22.09 4.78 -16.11
CA VAL A 398 21.46 4.33 -17.37
C VAL A 398 20.45 3.23 -17.10
N TYR A 399 20.82 2.23 -16.30
CA TYR A 399 20.01 1.04 -16.03
C TYR A 399 18.74 1.37 -15.25
N PHE A 400 18.83 2.18 -14.17
CA PHE A 400 17.65 2.47 -13.36
C PHE A 400 16.58 3.27 -14.13
N PRO A 401 16.91 4.37 -14.84
CA PRO A 401 15.95 5.06 -15.69
C PRO A 401 15.36 4.16 -16.78
N PHE A 402 16.16 3.28 -17.38
CA PHE A 402 15.67 2.35 -18.40
C PHE A 402 14.58 1.42 -17.84
N VAL A 403 14.82 0.80 -16.68
CA VAL A 403 13.80 -0.05 -16.03
C VAL A 403 12.59 0.80 -15.61
N THR A 404 12.79 2.02 -15.10
CA THR A 404 11.70 2.95 -14.78
C THR A 404 10.85 3.27 -16.01
N ALA A 405 11.45 3.49 -17.19
CA ALA A 405 10.72 3.72 -18.44
C ALA A 405 9.86 2.52 -18.84
N LEU A 406 10.44 1.31 -18.77
CA LEU A 406 9.71 0.07 -19.10
C LEU A 406 8.51 -0.12 -18.17
N ARG A 407 8.71 0.12 -16.87
CA ARG A 407 7.61 0.03 -15.91
C ARG A 407 6.57 1.14 -16.10
N ALA A 408 6.97 2.38 -16.35
CA ALA A 408 6.02 3.46 -16.61
C ALA A 408 5.16 3.14 -17.84
N HIS A 409 5.78 2.62 -18.90
CA HIS A 409 5.07 2.12 -20.07
C HIS A 409 4.15 0.94 -19.74
N GLN A 410 4.56 0.00 -18.88
CA GLN A 410 3.70 -1.09 -18.38
C GLN A 410 2.44 -0.55 -17.68
N PHE A 411 2.58 0.48 -16.84
CA PHE A 411 1.47 1.07 -16.07
C PHE A 411 0.62 2.07 -16.87
N GLY A 412 1.00 2.38 -18.11
CA GLY A 412 0.23 3.26 -19.01
C GLY A 412 -1.04 2.63 -19.58
N ASP A 413 -1.18 1.30 -19.51
CA ASP A 413 -2.33 0.55 -20.01
C ASP A 413 -2.68 -0.60 -19.04
N GLU A 414 -3.96 -0.75 -18.68
CA GLU A 414 -4.36 -1.73 -17.66
C GLU A 414 -4.19 -3.17 -18.16
N GLY A 415 -4.52 -3.43 -19.42
CA GLY A 415 -4.31 -4.74 -20.05
C GLY A 415 -2.83 -5.12 -20.05
N ARG A 416 -1.96 -4.24 -20.55
CA ARG A 416 -0.51 -4.44 -20.50
C ARG A 416 0.00 -4.68 -19.09
N ARG A 417 -0.45 -3.87 -18.12
CA ARG A 417 -0.03 -3.98 -16.72
C ARG A 417 -0.31 -5.36 -16.16
N THR A 418 -1.57 -5.81 -16.22
CA THR A 418 -1.99 -7.06 -15.60
C THR A 418 -1.45 -8.29 -16.31
N GLN A 419 -1.36 -8.26 -17.65
CA GLN A 419 -0.80 -9.37 -18.42
C GLN A 419 0.70 -9.56 -18.17
N ILE A 420 1.49 -8.48 -18.16
CA ILE A 420 2.92 -8.56 -17.85
C ILE A 420 3.12 -9.02 -16.40
N GLU A 421 2.32 -8.51 -15.47
CA GLU A 421 2.41 -8.88 -14.05
C GLU A 421 2.10 -10.37 -13.83
N ALA A 422 1.05 -10.92 -14.44
CA ALA A 422 0.76 -12.36 -14.39
C ALA A 422 1.84 -13.23 -15.05
N GLN A 423 2.57 -12.71 -16.03
CA GLN A 423 3.70 -13.42 -16.64
C GLN A 423 4.96 -13.43 -15.76
N HIS A 424 5.20 -12.35 -15.03
CA HIS A 424 6.33 -12.22 -14.09
C HIS A 424 6.05 -12.97 -12.78
N HIS A 425 4.85 -12.84 -12.24
CA HIS A 425 4.40 -13.45 -10.99
C HIS A 425 3.42 -14.60 -11.26
N ARG A 426 3.89 -15.63 -11.98
CA ARG A 426 3.03 -16.72 -12.49
C ARG A 426 2.29 -17.49 -11.41
N THR A 427 2.87 -17.56 -10.22
CA THR A 427 2.32 -18.28 -9.06
C THR A 427 1.53 -17.38 -8.11
N SER A 428 1.30 -16.11 -8.47
CA SER A 428 0.42 -15.21 -7.73
C SER A 428 -1.04 -15.42 -8.14
N PRO A 429 -1.91 -15.95 -7.26
CA PRO A 429 -3.33 -16.08 -7.58
C PRO A 429 -3.99 -14.72 -7.84
N ARG A 430 -3.56 -13.66 -7.14
CA ARG A 430 -4.07 -12.29 -7.35
C ARG A 430 -3.66 -11.71 -8.69
N ALA A 431 -2.40 -11.88 -9.11
CA ALA A 431 -1.96 -11.40 -10.42
C ALA A 431 -2.70 -12.14 -11.55
N GLN A 432 -2.88 -13.46 -11.44
CA GLN A 432 -3.65 -14.24 -12.40
C GLN A 432 -5.12 -13.78 -12.45
N PHE A 433 -5.75 -13.61 -11.29
CA PHE A 433 -7.13 -13.16 -11.22
C PHE A 433 -7.32 -11.77 -11.85
N GLU A 434 -6.46 -10.80 -11.55
CA GLU A 434 -6.56 -9.45 -12.12
C GLU A 434 -6.33 -9.46 -13.64
N ALA A 435 -5.42 -10.28 -14.15
CA ALA A 435 -5.24 -10.49 -15.58
C ALA A 435 -6.51 -11.05 -16.24
N GLY A 436 -7.14 -12.05 -15.61
CA GLY A 436 -8.43 -12.60 -16.06
C GLY A 436 -9.55 -11.58 -16.02
N ARG A 437 -9.65 -10.79 -14.95
CA ARG A 437 -10.66 -9.74 -14.75
C ARG A 437 -10.61 -8.67 -15.82
N VAL A 438 -9.41 -8.19 -16.16
CA VAL A 438 -9.25 -7.16 -17.19
C VAL A 438 -9.63 -7.70 -18.57
N LEU A 439 -9.22 -8.93 -18.92
CA LEU A 439 -9.60 -9.55 -20.18
C LEU A 439 -11.11 -9.82 -20.25
N ALA A 440 -11.72 -10.31 -19.17
CA ALA A 440 -13.16 -10.55 -19.08
C ALA A 440 -13.99 -9.25 -19.26
N GLY A 441 -13.44 -8.11 -18.82
CA GLY A 441 -14.05 -6.80 -19.01
C GLY A 441 -14.02 -6.28 -20.46
N LEU A 442 -13.26 -6.90 -21.36
CA LEU A 442 -13.23 -6.50 -22.77
C LEU A 442 -14.49 -7.00 -23.50
N PRO A 443 -15.05 -6.22 -24.45
CA PRO A 443 -16.22 -6.63 -25.22
C PRO A 443 -16.07 -8.00 -25.92
N ASP A 444 -14.87 -8.31 -26.41
CA ASP A 444 -14.55 -9.55 -27.09
C ASP A 444 -14.70 -10.80 -26.19
N ALA A 445 -14.55 -10.66 -24.87
CA ALA A 445 -14.69 -11.77 -23.94
C ALA A 445 -16.14 -12.28 -23.83
N ALA A 446 -17.13 -11.48 -24.25
CA ALA A 446 -18.51 -11.94 -24.38
C ALA A 446 -18.72 -12.93 -25.53
N GLN A 447 -17.72 -13.17 -26.37
CA GLN A 447 -17.79 -14.14 -27.46
C GLN A 447 -16.84 -15.30 -27.19
N ALA A 448 -17.41 -16.46 -26.83
CA ALA A 448 -16.61 -17.62 -26.45
C ALA A 448 -15.77 -18.26 -27.58
N SER A 449 -15.99 -17.84 -28.83
CA SER A 449 -15.16 -18.23 -29.98
C SER A 449 -13.86 -17.41 -30.10
N LEU A 450 -13.76 -16.28 -29.40
CA LEU A 450 -12.60 -15.39 -29.48
C LEU A 450 -11.52 -15.76 -28.46
N PRO A 451 -10.22 -15.58 -28.79
CA PRO A 451 -9.12 -15.88 -27.87
C PRO A 451 -9.21 -15.16 -26.52
N THR A 452 -9.76 -13.94 -26.49
CA THR A 452 -9.92 -13.13 -25.27
C THR A 452 -10.69 -13.87 -24.18
N TYR A 453 -11.78 -14.55 -24.55
CA TYR A 453 -12.55 -15.38 -23.62
C TYR A 453 -11.70 -16.54 -23.09
N SER A 454 -11.00 -17.27 -23.96
CA SER A 454 -10.16 -18.40 -23.55
C SER A 454 -9.01 -17.99 -22.65
N PHE A 455 -8.38 -16.83 -22.91
CA PHE A 455 -7.33 -16.29 -22.06
C PHE A 455 -7.87 -15.85 -20.70
N ALA A 456 -9.01 -15.12 -20.66
CA ALA A 456 -9.65 -14.74 -19.41
C ALA A 456 -10.01 -15.96 -18.55
N ARG A 457 -10.60 -16.99 -19.18
CA ARG A 457 -10.91 -18.27 -18.55
C ARG A 457 -9.66 -18.91 -17.95
N ARG A 458 -8.58 -19.03 -18.72
CA ARG A 458 -7.35 -19.69 -18.24
C ARG A 458 -6.74 -18.96 -17.05
N HIS A 459 -6.77 -17.64 -17.05
CA HIS A 459 -6.30 -16.84 -15.92
C HIS A 459 -7.10 -17.08 -14.65
N TYR A 460 -8.43 -17.16 -14.74
CA TYR A 460 -9.26 -17.50 -13.58
C TYR A 460 -9.05 -18.94 -13.10
N GLU A 461 -8.96 -19.91 -14.01
CA GLU A 461 -8.62 -21.31 -13.66
C GLU A 461 -7.29 -21.38 -12.91
N LEU A 462 -6.23 -20.73 -13.43
CA LEU A 462 -4.93 -20.66 -12.77
C LEU A 462 -5.02 -20.04 -11.38
N ALA A 463 -5.77 -18.95 -11.20
CA ALA A 463 -5.92 -18.32 -9.90
C ALA A 463 -6.55 -19.27 -8.86
N GLY A 464 -7.55 -20.06 -9.28
CA GLY A 464 -8.21 -21.05 -8.42
C GLY A 464 -7.39 -22.32 -8.17
N GLU A 465 -6.54 -22.72 -9.13
CA GLU A 465 -5.57 -23.82 -9.01
C GLU A 465 -4.42 -23.47 -8.04
N LEU A 466 -3.95 -22.23 -8.05
CA LEU A 466 -2.80 -21.76 -7.25
C LEU A 466 -3.10 -21.62 -5.76
N ASP A 467 -4.32 -21.23 -5.39
CA ASP A 467 -4.73 -21.07 -4.00
C ASP A 467 -6.14 -21.63 -3.76
N PRO A 468 -6.25 -22.72 -2.97
CA PRO A 468 -7.54 -23.27 -2.54
C PRO A 468 -8.48 -22.24 -1.91
N ASN A 469 -7.95 -21.23 -1.21
CA ASN A 469 -8.74 -20.20 -0.55
C ASN A 469 -9.23 -19.10 -1.50
N PHE A 470 -8.73 -19.04 -2.74
CA PHE A 470 -9.02 -17.97 -3.69
C PHE A 470 -10.35 -18.17 -4.43
N LYS A 471 -11.45 -18.09 -3.68
CA LYS A 471 -12.81 -18.42 -4.15
C LYS A 471 -13.34 -17.47 -5.22
N MET A 472 -12.82 -16.25 -5.26
CA MET A 472 -13.21 -15.22 -6.24
C MET A 472 -12.96 -15.66 -7.70
N SER A 473 -11.97 -16.52 -7.94
CA SER A 473 -11.68 -17.09 -9.26
C SER A 473 -12.87 -17.86 -9.85
N TRP A 474 -13.52 -18.70 -9.04
CA TRP A 474 -14.64 -19.53 -9.48
C TRP A 474 -15.87 -18.71 -9.83
N LEU A 475 -16.19 -17.69 -9.03
CA LEU A 475 -17.25 -16.75 -9.40
C LEU A 475 -16.88 -15.96 -10.67
N GLY A 476 -15.61 -15.61 -10.86
CA GLY A 476 -15.11 -15.00 -12.10
C GLY A 476 -15.34 -15.87 -13.34
N LEU A 477 -15.11 -17.18 -13.24
CA LEU A 477 -15.42 -18.15 -14.30
C LEU A 477 -16.91 -18.21 -14.61
N MET A 478 -17.75 -18.26 -13.58
CA MET A 478 -19.21 -18.25 -13.73
C MET A 478 -19.67 -16.96 -14.42
N ALA A 479 -19.17 -15.81 -13.97
CA ALA A 479 -19.45 -14.50 -14.57
C ALA A 479 -19.06 -14.43 -16.05
N LEU A 480 -17.91 -15.01 -16.40
CA LEU A 480 -17.42 -15.04 -17.78
C LEU A 480 -18.33 -15.88 -18.69
N ASN A 481 -18.80 -17.05 -18.24
CA ASN A 481 -19.77 -17.84 -18.99
C ASN A 481 -21.11 -17.12 -19.13
N CYS A 482 -21.56 -16.51 -18.03
CA CYS A 482 -22.77 -15.70 -17.98
C CYS A 482 -22.78 -14.62 -19.07
N GLN A 483 -21.70 -13.83 -19.11
CA GLN A 483 -21.50 -12.76 -20.09
C GLN A 483 -21.45 -13.30 -21.52
N ALA A 484 -20.89 -14.48 -21.72
CA ALA A 484 -20.78 -15.14 -23.02
C ALA A 484 -22.04 -15.92 -23.45
N GLY A 485 -23.15 -15.83 -22.69
CA GLY A 485 -24.38 -16.58 -22.97
C GLY A 485 -24.22 -18.09 -22.87
N ARG A 486 -23.20 -18.56 -22.14
CA ARG A 486 -22.94 -19.98 -21.89
C ARG A 486 -23.48 -20.40 -20.52
N PRO A 487 -23.98 -21.63 -20.37
CA PRO A 487 -24.36 -22.15 -19.07
C PRO A 487 -23.14 -22.20 -18.15
N VAL A 488 -23.37 -21.96 -16.86
CA VAL A 488 -22.35 -22.16 -15.83
C VAL A 488 -21.99 -23.65 -15.75
N GLU A 489 -20.69 -23.96 -15.69
CA GLU A 489 -20.25 -25.35 -15.57
C GLU A 489 -20.51 -25.86 -14.15
N LYS A 490 -21.22 -27.00 -14.05
CA LYS A 490 -21.55 -27.62 -12.76
C LYS A 490 -20.31 -27.87 -11.89
N ALA A 491 -19.18 -28.23 -12.50
CA ALA A 491 -17.92 -28.44 -11.78
C ALA A 491 -17.45 -27.19 -11.02
N TRP A 492 -17.62 -25.98 -11.58
CA TRP A 492 -17.24 -24.74 -10.90
C TRP A 492 -18.16 -24.40 -9.74
N MET A 493 -19.46 -24.71 -9.88
CA MET A 493 -20.45 -24.58 -8.80
C MET A 493 -20.12 -25.52 -7.64
N ASP A 494 -19.89 -26.79 -7.95
CA ASP A 494 -19.54 -27.81 -6.95
C ASP A 494 -18.23 -27.45 -6.23
N GLU A 495 -17.22 -26.97 -6.97
CA GLU A 495 -15.93 -26.56 -6.40
C GLU A 495 -16.05 -25.30 -5.51
N LEU A 496 -16.79 -24.27 -5.96
CA LEU A 496 -17.02 -23.07 -5.15
C LEU A 496 -17.81 -23.41 -3.88
N SER A 497 -18.87 -24.21 -4.00
CA SER A 497 -19.65 -24.70 -2.86
C SER A 497 -18.77 -25.47 -1.87
N HIS A 498 -17.97 -26.40 -2.37
CA HIS A 498 -17.05 -27.17 -1.54
C HIS A 498 -16.07 -26.26 -0.79
N ARG A 499 -15.42 -25.32 -1.49
CA ARG A 499 -14.45 -24.38 -0.88
C ARG A 499 -15.10 -23.43 0.12
N LEU A 500 -16.29 -22.90 -0.19
CA LEU A 500 -17.05 -22.06 0.72
C LEU A 500 -17.37 -22.78 2.02
N LYS A 501 -17.59 -24.09 1.99
CA LYS A 501 -17.88 -24.90 3.17
C LYS A 501 -16.63 -25.39 3.92
N ALA A 502 -15.58 -25.79 3.20
CA ALA A 502 -14.48 -26.59 3.74
C ALA A 502 -13.18 -25.81 4.00
N THR A 503 -12.98 -24.65 3.38
CA THR A 503 -11.76 -23.83 3.58
C THR A 503 -12.04 -22.64 4.49
N PRO A 504 -11.04 -22.04 5.15
CA PRO A 504 -11.24 -20.85 5.97
C PRO A 504 -11.99 -19.73 5.20
N PHE A 505 -12.97 -19.14 5.86
CA PHE A 505 -13.79 -18.06 5.32
C PHE A 505 -13.06 -16.72 5.51
N ALA A 506 -12.33 -16.31 4.49
CA ALA A 506 -11.61 -15.05 4.48
C ALA A 506 -12.58 -13.87 4.26
N PRO A 507 -12.25 -12.64 4.67
CA PRO A 507 -13.12 -11.48 4.41
C PRO A 507 -13.40 -11.24 2.93
N GLY A 508 -12.50 -11.62 2.01
CA GLY A 508 -12.74 -11.56 0.57
C GLY A 508 -13.89 -12.45 0.13
N ASP A 509 -14.20 -13.53 0.85
CA ASP A 509 -15.33 -14.42 0.55
C ASP A 509 -16.67 -13.70 0.74
N ARG A 510 -16.75 -12.69 1.62
CA ARG A 510 -17.93 -11.81 1.69
C ARG A 510 -18.17 -11.09 0.37
N THR A 511 -17.11 -10.63 -0.28
CA THR A 511 -17.21 -10.00 -1.60
C THR A 511 -17.65 -11.01 -2.66
N VAL A 512 -17.25 -12.28 -2.55
CA VAL A 512 -17.73 -13.35 -3.43
C VAL A 512 -19.25 -13.50 -3.31
N LEU A 513 -19.79 -13.64 -2.09
CA LEU A 513 -21.24 -13.84 -1.89
C LEU A 513 -22.06 -12.57 -2.22
N TYR A 514 -21.52 -11.39 -1.92
CA TYR A 514 -22.14 -10.13 -2.33
C TYR A 514 -22.23 -10.02 -3.85
N ASN A 515 -21.13 -10.28 -4.57
CA ASN A 515 -21.12 -10.23 -6.03
C ASN A 515 -22.00 -11.31 -6.65
N LEU A 516 -22.07 -12.51 -6.06
CA LEU A 516 -22.97 -13.57 -6.48
C LEU A 516 -24.43 -13.10 -6.41
N LYS A 517 -24.83 -12.48 -5.30
CA LYS A 517 -26.17 -11.91 -5.13
C LYS A 517 -26.46 -10.86 -6.20
N GLU A 518 -25.58 -9.88 -6.38
CA GLU A 518 -25.76 -8.82 -7.39
C GLU A 518 -25.87 -9.41 -8.81
N MET A 519 -25.01 -10.38 -9.14
CA MET A 519 -25.05 -11.07 -10.43
C MET A 519 -26.35 -11.86 -10.62
N ALA A 520 -26.81 -12.58 -9.61
CA ALA A 520 -28.01 -13.39 -9.68
C ALA A 520 -29.28 -12.53 -9.81
N ILE A 521 -29.30 -11.33 -9.20
CA ILE A 521 -30.39 -10.35 -9.36
C ILE A 521 -30.33 -9.71 -10.76
N ALA A 522 -29.14 -9.32 -11.24
CA ALA A 522 -29.00 -8.66 -12.53
C ALA A 522 -29.17 -9.61 -13.74
N SER A 523 -28.78 -10.88 -13.60
CA SER A 523 -28.71 -11.86 -14.69
C SER A 523 -29.62 -13.06 -14.44
N ALA A 524 -30.93 -12.84 -14.57
CA ALA A 524 -31.99 -13.80 -14.27
C ALA A 524 -31.83 -15.20 -14.89
N ASN A 525 -31.15 -15.32 -16.03
CA ASN A 525 -31.03 -16.57 -16.79
C ASN A 525 -29.73 -17.35 -16.52
N CYS A 526 -28.86 -16.82 -15.66
CA CYS A 526 -27.50 -17.32 -15.50
C CYS A 526 -27.36 -18.34 -14.37
N PHE A 527 -28.10 -18.14 -13.28
CA PHE A 527 -28.13 -19.02 -12.13
C PHE A 527 -29.57 -19.44 -11.86
N THR A 528 -29.75 -20.72 -11.59
CA THR A 528 -31.01 -21.24 -11.05
C THR A 528 -31.07 -20.97 -9.54
N ARG A 529 -32.29 -20.91 -9.00
CA ARG A 529 -32.48 -20.73 -7.55
C ARG A 529 -31.74 -21.79 -6.71
N PRO A 530 -31.83 -23.10 -7.01
CA PRO A 530 -31.10 -24.11 -6.24
C PRO A 530 -29.59 -23.89 -6.21
N GLU A 531 -29.00 -23.37 -7.30
CA GLU A 531 -27.58 -23.06 -7.39
C GLU A 531 -27.20 -21.93 -6.43
N VAL A 532 -27.94 -20.80 -6.45
CA VAL A 532 -27.69 -19.68 -5.55
C VAL A 532 -27.90 -20.09 -4.09
N ASP A 533 -29.02 -20.76 -3.81
CA ASP A 533 -29.35 -21.25 -2.46
C ASP A 533 -28.26 -22.19 -1.92
N SER A 534 -27.69 -23.07 -2.78
CA SER A 534 -26.63 -23.99 -2.37
C SER A 534 -25.33 -23.28 -1.97
N LEU A 535 -24.95 -22.19 -2.67
CA LEU A 535 -23.73 -21.44 -2.37
C LEU A 535 -23.86 -20.64 -1.07
N PHE A 536 -25.02 -20.03 -0.83
CA PHE A 536 -25.29 -19.36 0.45
C PHE A 536 -25.32 -20.37 1.60
N ALA A 537 -25.97 -21.52 1.43
CA ALA A 537 -25.99 -22.58 2.44
C ALA A 537 -24.59 -23.13 2.73
N ALA A 538 -23.75 -23.31 1.72
CA ALA A 538 -22.36 -23.74 1.88
C ALA A 538 -21.53 -22.73 2.68
N ALA A 539 -21.69 -21.44 2.40
CA ALA A 539 -21.02 -20.37 3.13
C ALA A 539 -21.48 -20.30 4.60
N VAL A 540 -22.79 -20.36 4.87
CA VAL A 540 -23.33 -20.34 6.24
C VAL A 540 -22.90 -21.57 7.04
N ALA A 541 -22.82 -22.74 6.40
CA ALA A 541 -22.42 -24.00 7.02
C ALA A 541 -20.91 -24.07 7.36
N ASN A 542 -20.11 -23.07 6.97
CA ASN A 542 -18.69 -23.06 7.24
C ASN A 542 -18.42 -22.71 8.72
N PRO A 543 -17.66 -23.55 9.45
CA PRO A 543 -17.43 -23.37 10.89
C PRO A 543 -16.57 -22.14 11.23
N SER A 544 -15.85 -21.56 10.27
CA SER A 544 -15.04 -20.35 10.47
C SER A 544 -15.84 -19.05 10.30
N VAL A 545 -17.10 -19.11 9.89
CA VAL A 545 -17.94 -17.93 9.72
C VAL A 545 -18.52 -17.51 11.06
N SER A 546 -18.23 -16.28 11.48
CA SER A 546 -18.77 -15.74 12.72
C SER A 546 -20.28 -15.48 12.63
N PRO A 547 -21.02 -15.51 13.75
CA PRO A 547 -22.47 -15.23 13.76
C PRO A 547 -22.85 -13.89 13.13
N GLY A 548 -22.00 -12.87 13.30
CA GLY A 548 -22.21 -11.56 12.67
C GLY A 548 -22.09 -11.61 11.14
N VAL A 549 -21.18 -12.43 10.60
CA VAL A 549 -21.08 -12.62 9.14
C VAL A 549 -22.22 -13.49 8.64
N GLN A 550 -22.62 -14.54 9.37
CA GLN A 550 -23.80 -15.34 9.04
C GLN A 550 -25.05 -14.45 8.90
N ALA A 551 -25.27 -13.52 9.85
CA ALA A 551 -26.36 -12.55 9.76
C ALA A 551 -26.34 -11.75 8.45
N ILE A 552 -25.17 -11.32 7.98
CA ILE A 552 -25.02 -10.58 6.72
C ILE A 552 -25.35 -11.48 5.52
N LEU A 553 -24.87 -12.73 5.52
CA LEU A 553 -25.15 -13.68 4.43
C LEU A 553 -26.64 -13.96 4.31
N HIS A 554 -27.33 -14.18 5.43
CA HIS A 554 -28.79 -14.36 5.45
C HIS A 554 -29.54 -13.12 4.93
N SER A 555 -29.10 -11.90 5.29
CA SER A 555 -29.69 -10.66 4.76
C SER A 555 -29.52 -10.55 3.24
N TRP A 556 -28.35 -10.88 2.71
CA TRP A 556 -28.09 -10.88 1.27
C TRP A 556 -28.85 -11.98 0.52
N HIS A 557 -29.02 -13.14 1.13
CA HIS A 557 -29.82 -14.22 0.56
C HIS A 557 -31.31 -13.83 0.50
N ALA A 558 -31.83 -13.19 1.55
CA ALA A 558 -33.18 -12.63 1.57
C ALA A 558 -33.40 -11.60 0.45
N ASP A 559 -32.43 -10.71 0.20
CA ASP A 559 -32.48 -9.75 -0.90
C ASP A 559 -32.63 -10.46 -2.26
N TYR A 560 -31.84 -11.52 -2.51
CA TYR A 560 -31.96 -12.32 -3.74
C TYR A 560 -33.33 -13.01 -3.87
N LEU A 561 -33.79 -13.67 -2.80
CA LEU A 561 -35.06 -14.39 -2.79
C LEU A 561 -36.24 -13.47 -3.06
N TRP A 562 -36.20 -12.26 -2.51
CA TRP A 562 -37.24 -11.27 -2.74
C TRP A 562 -37.13 -10.61 -4.12
N LEU A 563 -35.97 -10.04 -4.45
CA LEU A 563 -35.82 -9.20 -5.65
C LEU A 563 -35.86 -10.01 -6.93
N GLN A 564 -35.29 -11.23 -6.92
CA GLN A 564 -35.20 -12.08 -8.09
C GLN A 564 -36.14 -13.28 -8.05
N ALA A 565 -36.12 -14.08 -6.98
CA ALA A 565 -36.95 -15.29 -6.93
C ALA A 565 -38.44 -15.02 -6.64
N LYS A 566 -38.79 -13.79 -6.23
CA LYS A 566 -40.14 -13.35 -5.85
C LYS A 566 -40.79 -14.23 -4.77
N ASP A 567 -39.98 -14.83 -3.90
CA ASP A 567 -40.45 -15.71 -2.83
C ASP A 567 -40.43 -14.97 -1.49
N LEU A 568 -41.56 -14.33 -1.17
CA LEU A 568 -41.73 -13.55 0.06
C LEU A 568 -41.55 -14.40 1.32
N ALA A 569 -42.02 -15.65 1.31
CA ALA A 569 -41.95 -16.52 2.48
C ALA A 569 -40.51 -16.93 2.78
N ALA A 570 -39.76 -17.34 1.74
CA ALA A 570 -38.35 -17.69 1.90
C ALA A 570 -37.50 -16.46 2.27
N ALA A 571 -37.75 -15.30 1.64
CA ALA A 571 -37.07 -14.06 2.01
C ALA A 571 -37.32 -13.67 3.48
N GLY A 572 -38.54 -13.85 3.97
CA GLY A 572 -38.87 -13.67 5.38
C GLY A 572 -38.16 -14.68 6.30
N GLN A 573 -38.01 -15.94 5.91
CA GLN A 573 -37.26 -16.90 6.72
C GLN A 573 -35.78 -16.51 6.87
N GLU A 574 -35.12 -16.19 5.76
CA GLU A 574 -33.71 -15.79 5.76
C GLU A 574 -33.49 -14.48 6.53
N LEU A 575 -34.31 -13.46 6.30
CA LEU A 575 -34.18 -12.19 7.03
C LEU A 575 -34.48 -12.35 8.53
N GLY A 576 -35.38 -13.26 8.89
CA GLY A 576 -35.63 -13.65 10.27
C GLY A 576 -34.41 -14.29 10.94
N GLN A 577 -33.70 -15.19 10.26
CA GLN A 577 -32.44 -15.76 10.75
C GLN A 577 -31.36 -14.69 10.94
N SER A 578 -31.27 -13.75 10.00
CA SER A 578 -30.37 -12.59 10.10
C SER A 578 -30.64 -11.77 11.37
N LEU A 579 -31.90 -11.46 11.66
CA LEU A 579 -32.32 -10.71 12.84
C LEU A 579 -32.20 -11.51 14.13
N ALA A 580 -32.34 -12.83 14.09
CA ALA A 580 -32.09 -13.68 15.26
C ALA A 580 -30.61 -13.64 15.69
N LEU A 581 -29.70 -13.60 14.73
CA LEU A 581 -28.25 -13.51 14.96
C LEU A 581 -27.79 -12.09 15.30
N ASN A 582 -28.45 -11.06 14.73
CA ASN A 582 -28.15 -9.65 15.01
C ASN A 582 -29.42 -8.79 15.13
N PRO A 583 -30.13 -8.86 16.27
CA PRO A 583 -31.42 -8.18 16.45
C PRO A 583 -31.34 -6.65 16.40
N GLY A 584 -30.15 -6.10 16.68
CA GLY A 584 -29.91 -4.66 16.76
C GLY A 584 -29.63 -3.99 15.42
N ASN A 585 -29.51 -4.74 14.32
CA ASN A 585 -29.15 -4.16 13.03
C ASN A 585 -30.29 -3.31 12.44
N PRO A 586 -30.14 -1.98 12.31
CA PRO A 586 -31.23 -1.10 11.86
C PRO A 586 -31.66 -1.38 10.42
N SER A 587 -30.70 -1.64 9.54
CA SER A 587 -30.93 -1.93 8.12
C SER A 587 -31.80 -3.16 7.90
N ASN A 588 -31.48 -4.27 8.58
CA ASN A 588 -32.24 -5.51 8.48
C ASN A 588 -33.63 -5.38 9.12
N ARG A 589 -33.77 -4.56 10.18
CA ARG A 589 -35.08 -4.23 10.76
C ARG A 589 -35.93 -3.41 9.80
N LEU A 590 -35.32 -2.47 9.05
CA LEU A 590 -36.01 -1.72 8.00
C LEU A 590 -36.48 -2.64 6.88
N LYS A 591 -35.60 -3.53 6.38
CA LYS A 591 -35.98 -4.57 5.41
C LYS A 591 -37.13 -5.45 5.92
N TRP A 592 -37.12 -5.79 7.21
CA TRP A 592 -38.19 -6.58 7.82
C TRP A 592 -39.52 -5.85 7.82
N ALA A 593 -39.52 -4.56 8.19
CA ALA A 593 -40.73 -3.73 8.11
C ALA A 593 -41.27 -3.66 6.68
N GLN A 594 -40.40 -3.56 5.67
CA GLN A 594 -40.78 -3.57 4.27
C GLN A 594 -41.44 -4.91 3.87
N LEU A 595 -40.85 -6.05 4.24
CA LEU A 595 -41.43 -7.37 3.95
C LEU A 595 -42.80 -7.56 4.63
N LEU A 596 -42.94 -7.15 5.90
CA LEU A 596 -44.21 -7.19 6.62
C LEU A 596 -45.28 -6.34 5.93
N PHE A 597 -44.91 -5.12 5.52
CA PHE A 597 -45.82 -4.23 4.80
C PHE A 597 -46.29 -4.86 3.48
N ILE A 598 -45.38 -5.47 2.72
CA ILE A 598 -45.66 -6.19 1.47
C ILE A 598 -46.56 -7.41 1.71
N ALA A 599 -46.35 -8.12 2.82
CA ALA A 599 -47.19 -9.25 3.26
C ALA A 599 -48.60 -8.85 3.71
N GLY A 600 -48.87 -7.54 3.85
CA GLY A 600 -50.16 -7.00 4.31
C GLY A 600 -50.24 -6.77 5.82
N GLU A 601 -49.17 -7.03 6.56
CA GLU A 601 -49.07 -6.85 8.02
C GLU A 601 -48.74 -5.39 8.37
N ARG A 602 -49.72 -4.50 8.13
CA ARG A 602 -49.51 -3.05 8.22
C ARG A 602 -49.21 -2.53 9.63
N GLU A 603 -49.88 -3.04 10.66
CA GLU A 603 -49.66 -2.59 12.04
C GLU A 603 -48.29 -3.02 12.59
N PRO A 604 -47.85 -4.28 12.45
CA PRO A 604 -46.48 -4.68 12.81
C PRO A 604 -45.41 -3.89 12.06
N ALA A 605 -45.58 -3.67 10.74
CA ALA A 605 -44.65 -2.88 9.95
C ALA A 605 -44.57 -1.43 10.45
N ARG A 606 -45.72 -0.81 10.74
CA ARG A 606 -45.81 0.56 11.27
C ARG A 606 -45.10 0.69 12.61
N GLN A 607 -45.32 -0.24 13.53
CA GLN A 607 -44.67 -0.23 14.84
C GLN A 607 -43.15 -0.28 14.70
N LEU A 608 -42.64 -1.17 13.84
CA LEU A 608 -41.20 -1.30 13.62
C LEU A 608 -40.58 -0.05 12.99
N LEU A 609 -41.27 0.60 12.05
CA LEU A 609 -40.83 1.87 11.46
C LEU A 609 -40.80 3.01 12.49
N LEU A 610 -41.77 3.05 13.41
CA LEU A 610 -41.76 4.01 14.51
C LEU A 610 -40.57 3.79 15.45
N ASP A 611 -40.23 2.53 15.76
CA ASP A 611 -39.08 2.18 16.59
C ASP A 611 -37.74 2.52 15.93
N LEU A 612 -37.69 2.58 14.59
CA LEU A 612 -36.50 2.93 13.83
C LEU A 612 -36.33 4.45 13.63
N ARG A 613 -37.30 5.25 14.06
CA ARG A 613 -37.27 6.71 13.89
C ARG A 613 -36.08 7.32 14.65
N GLY A 614 -35.25 8.07 13.94
CA GLY A 614 -34.07 8.74 14.53
C GLY A 614 -32.82 7.87 14.61
N GLN A 615 -32.84 6.65 14.05
CA GLN A 615 -31.62 5.89 13.82
C GLN A 615 -30.88 6.41 12.58
N ASN A 616 -29.55 6.31 12.61
CA ASN A 616 -28.70 6.67 11.48
C ASN A 616 -28.63 5.47 10.51
N PHE A 617 -29.15 5.68 9.31
CA PHE A 617 -29.00 4.79 8.18
C PHE A 617 -27.87 5.30 7.28
N SER A 618 -27.28 4.42 6.47
CA SER A 618 -26.36 4.87 5.41
C SER A 618 -27.13 5.65 4.34
N ALA A 619 -26.44 6.41 3.47
CA ALA A 619 -27.12 7.20 2.43
C ALA A 619 -27.90 6.34 1.41
N ASP A 620 -27.56 5.05 1.30
CA ASP A 620 -28.21 4.06 0.43
C ASP A 620 -29.46 3.41 1.08
N GLU A 621 -29.66 3.59 2.39
CA GLU A 621 -30.71 2.99 3.23
C GLU A 621 -31.75 4.02 3.67
#